data_AF-A0A1V5T7Q1-F1
#
_entry.id   AF-A0A1V5T7Q1-F1
#
_cell.length_a   1.000
_cell.length_b   1.000
_cell.length_c   1.000
_cell.angle_alpha   90.00
_cell.angle_beta   90.00
_cell.angle_gamma   90.00
#
_symmetry.space_group_name_H-M   'P 1'
#
loop_
_entity.id
_entity.type
_entity.pdbx_description
1 polymer ?
#
loop_
_entity_poly.entity_id
_entity_poly.type
_entity_poly.pdbx_seq_one_letter_code
_entity_poly.pdbx_strand_id
1 'polypeptide(L)'
;MQNNLTDKKQMTVKEIANILCVTDQAIRDAVKKLFPDIIAGHGKTTFLNEAQVTAVKLKIQSGGKRNSKDNFEVTNIKTDLEKELLIFQAMQFQQEKINKLQSEVEKANNQIKMLVHDFKKLYTTTEIAKELNMKSAQDLNFRLSKMNIQYKQNGTWVLYSDYSDKGYTSIKETVLDSGKIVYDRLWTGTGRQFLINLF
;
A
#
# COMPACT_ATOMS: atom_id res chain seq x y z
N MET A 1 12.67 29.39 -9.76
CA MET A 1 12.87 29.66 -11.20
C MET A 1 11.53 29.47 -11.89
N GLN A 2 10.96 30.52 -12.47
CA GLN A 2 9.66 30.50 -13.15
C GLN A 2 9.77 29.64 -14.41
N ASN A 3 9.11 28.47 -14.42
CA ASN A 3 8.99 27.65 -15.63
C ASN A 3 7.95 28.29 -16.56
N ASN A 4 8.45 28.87 -17.65
CA ASN A 4 7.69 29.35 -18.79
C ASN A 4 7.01 28.15 -19.49
N LEU A 5 5.82 27.76 -19.02
CA LEU A 5 4.96 26.73 -19.63
C LEU A 5 4.23 27.21 -20.91
N THR A 6 4.67 28.34 -21.46
CA THR A 6 3.98 29.12 -22.49
C THR A 6 4.74 29.23 -23.81
N ASP A 7 5.76 28.42 -24.04
CA ASP A 7 6.38 28.26 -25.37
C ASP A 7 6.01 26.90 -26.00
N LYS A 8 4.74 26.51 -25.82
CA LYS A 8 4.18 25.28 -26.40
C LYS A 8 4.14 25.42 -27.92
N LYS A 9 5.01 24.66 -28.60
CA LYS A 9 5.03 24.45 -30.06
C LYS A 9 3.60 24.48 -30.63
N GLN A 10 3.32 25.52 -31.40
CA GLN A 10 2.02 25.70 -32.05
C GLN A 10 2.04 25.05 -33.43
N MET A 11 0.95 24.38 -33.79
CA MET A 11 0.78 23.75 -35.10
C MET A 11 -0.40 24.38 -35.82
N THR A 12 -0.26 24.56 -37.12
CA THR A 12 -1.33 25.05 -37.98
C THR A 12 -2.27 23.92 -38.37
N VAL A 13 -3.51 24.27 -38.71
CA VAL A 13 -4.49 23.32 -39.24
C VAL A 13 -3.96 22.51 -40.43
N LYS A 14 -3.19 23.14 -41.32
CA LYS A 14 -2.58 22.49 -42.50
C LYS A 14 -1.56 21.43 -42.11
N GLU A 15 -0.68 21.75 -41.17
CA GLU A 15 0.33 20.81 -40.67
C GLU A 15 -0.35 19.61 -40.00
N ILE A 16 -1.39 19.85 -39.20
CA ILE A 16 -2.15 18.79 -38.53
C ILE A 16 -2.89 17.92 -39.54
N ALA A 17 -3.51 18.53 -40.55
CA ALA A 17 -4.21 17.82 -41.63
C ALA A 17 -3.26 16.89 -42.40
N ASN A 18 -2.06 17.38 -42.75
CA ASN A 18 -1.01 16.59 -43.38
C ASN A 18 -0.53 15.43 -42.50
N ILE A 19 -0.34 15.67 -41.19
CA ILE A 19 0.14 14.64 -40.25
C ILE A 19 -0.91 13.55 -40.02
N LEU A 20 -2.18 13.93 -39.91
CA LEU A 20 -3.28 13.02 -39.68
C LEU A 20 -3.86 12.43 -40.98
N CYS A 21 -3.33 12.82 -42.15
CA CYS A 21 -3.81 12.44 -43.47
C CYS A 21 -5.32 12.65 -43.65
N VAL A 22 -5.82 13.81 -43.20
CA VAL A 22 -7.22 14.21 -43.35
C VAL A 22 -7.32 15.56 -44.03
N THR A 23 -8.51 15.95 -44.48
CA THR A 23 -8.69 17.26 -45.10
C THR A 23 -8.59 18.39 -44.07
N ASP A 24 -8.06 19.55 -44.47
CA ASP A 24 -8.08 20.78 -43.67
C ASP A 24 -9.47 21.08 -43.10
N GLN A 25 -10.52 20.81 -43.89
CA GLN A 25 -11.91 21.03 -43.49
C GLN A 25 -12.32 20.11 -42.34
N ALA A 26 -11.91 18.84 -42.35
CA ALA A 26 -12.21 17.91 -41.27
C ALA A 26 -11.58 18.37 -39.93
N ILE A 27 -10.35 18.90 -39.99
CA ILE A 27 -9.70 19.51 -38.83
C ILE A 27 -10.48 20.76 -38.39
N ARG A 28 -10.83 21.67 -39.31
CA ARG A 28 -11.59 22.90 -38.99
C ARG A 28 -12.94 22.60 -38.37
N ASP A 29 -13.65 21.59 -38.85
CA ASP A 29 -14.95 21.18 -38.31
C ASP A 29 -14.81 20.58 -36.91
N ALA A 30 -13.78 19.78 -36.67
CA ALA A 30 -13.47 19.25 -35.35
C ALA A 30 -13.08 20.38 -34.37
N VAL A 31 -12.25 21.32 -34.80
CA VAL A 31 -11.86 22.51 -34.02
C VAL A 31 -13.08 23.39 -33.73
N LYS A 32 -13.96 23.61 -34.70
CA LYS A 32 -15.18 24.43 -34.50
C LYS A 32 -16.10 23.85 -33.44
N LYS A 33 -16.16 22.52 -33.34
CA LYS A 33 -16.98 21.81 -32.36
C LYS A 33 -16.36 21.80 -30.97
N LEU A 34 -15.03 21.65 -30.88
CA LEU A 34 -14.33 21.49 -29.60
C LEU A 34 -13.87 22.83 -29.00
N PHE A 35 -13.43 23.75 -29.86
CA PHE A 35 -12.77 25.01 -29.50
C PHE A 35 -13.24 26.14 -30.47
N PRO A 36 -14.50 26.58 -30.39
CA PRO A 36 -15.01 27.62 -31.29
C PRO A 36 -14.25 28.95 -31.16
N ASP A 37 -13.73 29.26 -29.97
CA ASP A 37 -13.12 30.56 -29.64
C ASP A 37 -11.75 30.80 -30.29
N ILE A 38 -11.09 29.74 -30.77
CA ILE A 38 -9.75 29.84 -31.37
C ILE A 38 -9.79 29.88 -32.90
N ILE A 39 -10.96 29.74 -33.52
CA ILE A 39 -11.08 29.79 -34.98
C ILE A 39 -10.79 31.19 -35.46
N ALA A 40 -9.72 31.30 -36.24
CA ALA A 40 -9.37 32.54 -36.88
C ALA A 40 -10.35 32.82 -38.04
N GLY A 41 -10.81 34.07 -38.17
CA GLY A 41 -11.75 34.50 -39.21
C GLY A 41 -11.21 34.33 -40.64
N HIS A 42 -12.03 34.67 -41.64
CA HIS A 42 -11.69 34.46 -43.07
C HIS A 42 -10.27 34.94 -43.43
N GLY A 43 -9.46 34.02 -43.96
CA GLY A 43 -8.08 34.29 -44.39
C GLY A 43 -7.00 34.19 -43.30
N LYS A 44 -7.35 33.97 -42.03
CA LYS A 44 -6.36 33.85 -40.93
C LYS A 44 -6.03 32.39 -40.60
N THR A 45 -4.78 32.15 -40.19
CA THR A 45 -4.31 30.82 -39.77
C THR A 45 -4.76 30.53 -38.34
N THR A 46 -5.31 29.34 -38.12
CA THR A 46 -5.66 28.83 -36.79
C THR A 46 -4.49 28.01 -36.25
N PHE A 47 -4.05 28.34 -35.05
CA PHE A 47 -2.95 27.67 -34.34
C PHE A 47 -3.51 26.85 -33.19
N LEU A 48 -2.99 25.63 -33.05
CA LEU A 48 -3.35 24.71 -31.98
C LEU A 48 -2.10 24.35 -31.19
N ASN A 49 -2.24 24.27 -29.87
CA ASN A 49 -1.23 23.64 -29.02
C ASN A 49 -1.40 22.11 -29.02
N GLU A 50 -0.41 21.42 -28.47
CA GLU A 50 -0.35 19.95 -28.45
C GLU A 50 -1.57 19.27 -27.82
N ALA A 51 -2.14 19.86 -26.76
CA ALA A 51 -3.34 19.33 -26.10
C ALA A 51 -4.58 19.47 -26.99
N GLN A 52 -4.71 20.59 -27.70
CA GLN A 52 -5.79 20.82 -28.66
C GLN A 52 -5.67 19.88 -29.88
N VAL A 53 -4.46 19.65 -30.38
CA VAL A 53 -4.19 18.67 -31.45
C VAL A 53 -4.62 17.27 -31.04
N THR A 54 -4.30 16.87 -29.82
CA THR A 54 -4.68 15.55 -29.27
C THR A 54 -6.19 15.38 -29.16
N ALA A 55 -6.90 16.41 -28.67
CA ALA A 55 -8.37 16.38 -28.58
C ALA A 55 -9.04 16.29 -29.96
N VAL A 56 -8.51 17.00 -30.97
CA VAL A 56 -8.97 16.93 -32.36
C VAL A 56 -8.75 15.52 -32.94
N LYS A 57 -7.58 14.92 -32.72
CA LYS A 57 -7.26 13.55 -33.14
C LYS A 57 -8.26 12.53 -32.57
N LEU A 58 -8.52 12.56 -31.26
CA LEU A 58 -9.48 11.66 -30.60
C LEU A 58 -10.90 11.80 -31.17
N LYS A 59 -11.32 13.04 -31.47
CA LYS A 59 -12.66 13.30 -32.03
C LYS A 59 -12.81 12.75 -33.45
N ILE A 60 -11.77 12.86 -34.26
CA ILE A 60 -11.74 12.33 -35.63
C ILE A 60 -11.72 10.79 -35.60
N GLN A 61 -10.94 10.20 -34.70
CA GLN A 61 -10.86 8.74 -34.54
C GLN A 61 -12.15 8.12 -34.00
N SER A 62 -12.86 8.80 -33.09
CA SER A 62 -14.13 8.32 -32.52
C SER A 62 -15.36 8.57 -33.42
N GLY A 63 -15.24 9.40 -34.45
CA GLY A 63 -16.35 9.84 -35.32
C GLY A 63 -16.66 8.95 -36.53
N GLY A 64 -16.21 7.69 -36.55
CA GLY A 64 -16.24 6.83 -37.73
C GLY A 64 -17.60 6.70 -38.43
N LYS A 65 -17.72 7.31 -39.62
CA LYS A 65 -18.25 6.66 -40.84
C LYS A 65 -17.37 7.00 -42.04
N ARG A 66 -17.01 5.94 -42.76
CA ARG A 66 -16.16 5.83 -43.96
C ARG A 66 -16.62 6.78 -45.08
N ASN A 67 -15.65 7.33 -45.82
CA ASN A 67 -15.79 7.50 -47.27
C ASN A 67 -14.45 7.40 -48.01
N SER A 68 -14.49 6.54 -49.03
CA SER A 68 -13.66 6.43 -50.23
C SER A 68 -12.16 6.08 -50.11
N LYS A 69 -11.87 4.86 -50.60
CA LYS A 69 -10.67 4.44 -51.34
C LYS A 69 -9.38 5.21 -51.05
N ASP A 70 -8.66 4.76 -50.02
CA ASP A 70 -7.21 4.58 -50.06
C ASP A 70 -6.84 3.76 -48.81
N ASN A 71 -6.37 2.54 -49.02
CA ASN A 71 -5.84 1.69 -47.95
C ASN A 71 -4.48 2.27 -47.55
N PHE A 72 -4.47 3.22 -46.61
CA PHE A 72 -3.27 3.53 -45.84
C PHE A 72 -3.44 2.89 -44.47
N GLU A 73 -2.61 1.89 -44.17
CA GLU A 73 -2.48 1.36 -42.82
C GLU A 73 -2.15 2.52 -41.89
N VAL A 74 -3.08 2.84 -41.00
CA VAL A 74 -2.87 3.84 -39.95
C VAL A 74 -1.83 3.23 -39.01
N THR A 75 -0.55 3.53 -39.26
CA THR A 75 0.53 3.20 -38.32
C THR A 75 0.17 3.86 -37.00
N ASN A 76 -0.06 3.04 -35.99
CA ASN A 76 -0.54 3.42 -34.67
C ASN A 76 0.58 4.12 -33.89
N ILE A 77 1.02 5.29 -34.37
CA ILE A 77 2.06 6.11 -33.73
C ILE A 77 1.38 6.80 -32.55
N LYS A 78 1.56 6.22 -31.36
CA LYS A 78 1.18 6.89 -30.11
C LYS A 78 1.98 8.18 -29.99
N THR A 79 1.30 9.31 -29.77
CA THR A 79 1.98 10.60 -29.53
C THR A 79 2.76 10.55 -28.21
N ASP A 80 3.72 11.45 -28.03
CA ASP A 80 4.55 11.43 -26.83
C ASP A 80 3.72 11.68 -25.55
N LEU A 81 2.68 12.53 -25.61
CA LEU A 81 1.69 12.68 -24.54
C LEU A 81 0.92 11.37 -24.23
N GLU A 82 0.54 10.58 -25.23
CA GLU A 82 -0.15 9.30 -25.02
C GLU A 82 0.79 8.27 -24.37
N LYS A 83 2.09 8.31 -24.71
CA LYS A 83 3.11 7.49 -24.05
C LYS A 83 3.32 7.95 -22.61
N GLU A 84 3.40 9.25 -22.35
CA GLU A 84 3.54 9.82 -21.01
C GLU A 84 2.36 9.46 -20.11
N LEU A 85 1.12 9.56 -20.61
CA LEU A 85 -0.07 9.17 -19.85
C LEU A 85 -0.07 7.69 -19.51
N LEU A 86 0.34 6.82 -20.45
CA LEU A 86 0.44 5.39 -20.21
C LEU A 86 1.51 5.05 -19.17
N ILE A 87 2.67 5.72 -19.24
CA ILE A 87 3.75 5.58 -18.26
C ILE A 87 3.25 6.03 -16.88
N PHE A 88 2.55 7.17 -16.80
CA PHE A 88 1.99 7.66 -15.55
C PHE A 88 1.01 6.65 -14.93
N GLN A 89 0.08 6.11 -15.71
CA GLN A 89 -0.86 5.07 -15.24
C GLN A 89 -0.13 3.81 -14.75
N ALA A 90 0.88 3.35 -15.50
CA ALA A 90 1.69 2.20 -15.11
C ALA A 90 2.45 2.45 -13.80
N MET A 91 3.01 3.65 -13.62
CA MET A 91 3.69 4.06 -12.39
C MET A 91 2.75 4.08 -11.19
N GLN A 92 1.54 4.63 -11.34
CA GLN A 92 0.51 4.63 -10.27
C GLN A 92 0.16 3.20 -9.86
N PHE A 93 -0.10 2.33 -10.83
CA PHE A 93 -0.41 0.92 -10.56
C PHE A 93 0.75 0.17 -9.86
N GLN A 94 2.00 0.41 -10.30
CA GLN A 94 3.17 -0.16 -9.65
C GLN A 94 3.31 0.35 -8.20
N GLN A 95 3.07 1.63 -7.96
CA GLN A 95 3.13 2.22 -6.63
C GLN A 95 2.09 1.61 -5.69
N GLU A 96 0.85 1.43 -6.15
CA GLU A 96 -0.19 0.74 -5.37
C GLU A 96 0.22 -0.68 -5.01
N LYS A 97 0.84 -1.42 -5.94
CA LYS A 97 1.32 -2.78 -5.71
C LYS A 97 2.48 -2.81 -4.71
N ILE A 98 3.42 -1.87 -4.82
CA ILE A 98 4.54 -1.71 -3.87
C ILE A 98 4.00 -1.44 -2.47
N ASN A 99 3.05 -0.50 -2.33
CA ASN A 99 2.46 -0.16 -1.04
C ASN A 99 1.75 -1.37 -0.40
N LYS A 100 1.03 -2.17 -1.20
CA LYS A 100 0.41 -3.42 -0.72
C LYS A 100 1.45 -4.42 -0.23
N LEU A 101 2.50 -4.68 -1.02
CA LEU A 101 3.57 -5.59 -0.66
C LEU A 101 4.33 -5.11 0.60
N GLN A 102 4.58 -3.81 0.71
CA GLN A 102 5.22 -3.23 1.90
C GLN A 102 4.36 -3.45 3.16
N SER A 103 3.03 -3.25 3.07
CA SER A 103 2.12 -3.52 4.18
C SER A 103 2.11 -5.00 4.57
N GLU A 104 2.14 -5.91 3.59
CA GLU A 104 2.21 -7.36 3.85
C GLU A 104 3.54 -7.76 4.50
N VAL A 105 4.66 -7.24 4.00
CA VAL A 105 5.99 -7.45 4.58
C VAL A 105 6.05 -6.90 6.00
N GLU A 106 5.49 -5.72 6.27
CA GLU A 106 5.43 -5.15 7.61
C GLU A 106 4.59 -6.01 8.57
N LYS A 107 3.43 -6.50 8.13
CA LYS A 107 2.62 -7.44 8.90
C LYS A 107 3.38 -8.73 9.21
N ALA A 108 4.03 -9.32 8.21
CA ALA A 108 4.82 -10.54 8.38
C ALA A 108 6.02 -10.31 9.33
N ASN A 109 6.73 -9.18 9.19
CA ASN A 109 7.83 -8.82 10.08
C ASN A 109 7.36 -8.60 11.51
N ASN A 110 6.21 -7.96 11.72
CA ASN A 110 5.62 -7.81 13.05
C ASN A 110 5.23 -9.16 13.66
N GLN A 111 4.65 -10.07 12.86
CA GLN A 111 4.36 -11.44 13.29
C GLN A 111 5.65 -12.18 13.67
N ILE A 112 6.69 -12.13 12.84
CA ILE A 112 7.99 -12.74 13.12
C ILE A 112 8.62 -12.14 14.38
N LYS A 113 8.57 -10.82 14.55
CA LYS A 113 9.12 -10.13 15.73
C LYS A 113 8.40 -10.55 17.01
N MET A 114 7.08 -10.69 16.97
CA MET A 114 6.31 -11.25 18.08
C MET A 114 6.80 -12.68 18.37
N LEU A 115 6.83 -13.56 17.37
CA LEU A 115 7.31 -14.95 17.53
C LEU A 115 8.73 -15.02 18.11
N VAL A 116 9.69 -14.27 17.56
CA VAL A 116 11.11 -14.33 17.93
C VAL A 116 11.37 -13.78 19.33
N HIS A 117 10.72 -12.69 19.74
CA HIS A 117 10.83 -12.20 21.11
C HIS A 117 10.11 -13.11 22.10
N ASP A 118 8.98 -13.70 21.70
CA ASP A 118 8.14 -14.52 22.58
C ASP A 118 8.72 -15.92 22.88
N PHE A 119 9.51 -16.51 21.98
CA PHE A 119 10.05 -17.85 22.18
C PHE A 119 11.31 -17.93 23.05
N LYS A 120 12.06 -16.84 23.23
CA LYS A 120 13.32 -16.86 24.03
C LYS A 120 13.24 -16.11 25.34
N LYS A 121 12.40 -15.07 25.44
CA LYS A 121 12.28 -14.33 26.70
C LYS A 121 11.26 -15.02 27.60
N LEU A 122 11.68 -15.28 28.84
CA LEU A 122 10.79 -15.68 29.91
C LEU A 122 10.48 -14.47 30.78
N TYR A 123 9.23 -14.37 31.21
CA TYR A 123 8.69 -13.25 31.97
C TYR A 123 8.29 -13.72 33.37
N THR A 124 8.72 -12.97 34.38
CA THR A 124 8.24 -13.15 35.75
C THR A 124 6.79 -12.67 35.86
N THR A 125 6.03 -13.27 36.78
CA THR A 125 4.68 -12.76 37.10
C THR A 125 4.71 -11.29 37.54
N THR A 126 5.81 -10.82 38.14
CA THR A 126 5.97 -9.41 38.53
C THR A 126 6.05 -8.49 37.33
N GLU A 127 6.85 -8.83 36.30
CA GLU A 127 6.94 -8.03 35.07
C GLU A 127 5.58 -7.90 34.40
N ILE A 128 4.86 -9.01 34.23
CA ILE A 128 3.53 -9.01 33.60
C ILE A 128 2.52 -8.24 34.46
N ALA A 129 2.56 -8.40 35.78
CA ALA A 129 1.69 -7.64 36.66
C ALA A 129 1.90 -6.13 36.52
N LYS A 130 3.15 -5.67 36.38
CA LYS A 130 3.45 -4.24 36.17
C LYS A 130 2.98 -3.75 34.80
N GLU A 131 3.15 -4.56 33.77
CA GLU A 131 2.64 -4.27 32.43
C GLU A 131 1.11 -4.13 32.40
N LEU A 132 0.40 -4.95 33.18
CA LEU A 132 -1.05 -4.89 33.36
C LEU A 132 -1.51 -3.82 34.37
N ASN A 133 -0.62 -2.92 34.81
CA ASN A 133 -0.89 -1.90 35.83
C ASN A 133 -1.41 -2.46 37.17
N MET A 134 -1.05 -3.70 37.51
CA MET A 134 -1.40 -4.34 38.78
C MET A 134 -0.40 -4.02 39.89
N LYS A 135 -0.88 -4.09 41.14
CA LYS A 135 -0.08 -3.70 42.31
C LYS A 135 1.14 -4.61 42.50
N SER A 136 0.97 -5.92 42.32
CA SER A 136 2.02 -6.92 42.53
C SER A 136 1.74 -8.23 41.77
N ALA A 137 2.74 -9.10 41.71
CA ALA A 137 2.56 -10.48 41.25
C ALA A 137 1.52 -11.26 42.07
N GLN A 138 1.35 -10.92 43.35
CA GLN A 138 0.35 -11.57 44.21
C GLN A 138 -1.09 -11.23 43.76
N ASP A 139 -1.34 -9.98 43.36
CA ASP A 139 -2.64 -9.56 42.81
C ASP A 139 -2.95 -10.32 41.52
N LEU A 140 -1.99 -10.36 40.58
CA LEU A 140 -2.14 -11.13 39.34
C LEU A 140 -2.41 -12.62 39.62
N ASN A 141 -1.58 -13.25 40.46
CA ASN A 141 -1.73 -14.66 40.79
C ASN A 141 -3.10 -14.98 41.44
N PHE A 142 -3.59 -14.08 42.31
CA PHE A 142 -4.89 -14.25 42.95
C PHE A 142 -6.04 -14.14 41.96
N ARG A 143 -5.98 -13.19 41.01
CA ARG A 143 -6.99 -13.07 39.94
C ARG A 143 -7.02 -14.30 39.05
N LEU A 144 -5.85 -14.78 38.62
CA LEU A 144 -5.75 -16.00 37.82
C LEU A 144 -6.25 -17.23 38.57
N SER A 145 -6.03 -17.29 39.90
CA SER A 145 -6.58 -18.35 40.74
C SER A 145 -8.09 -18.30 40.84
N LYS A 146 -8.68 -17.11 40.99
CA LYS A 146 -10.14 -16.92 40.97
C LYS A 146 -10.79 -17.31 39.63
N MET A 147 -10.04 -17.17 38.53
CA MET A 147 -10.48 -17.57 37.18
C MET A 147 -10.23 -19.05 36.88
N ASN A 148 -9.76 -19.85 37.84
CA ASN A 148 -9.36 -21.25 37.64
C ASN A 148 -8.33 -21.45 36.52
N ILE A 149 -7.40 -20.51 36.35
CA ILE A 149 -6.28 -20.62 35.40
C ILE A 149 -5.07 -21.27 36.04
N GLN A 150 -4.83 -20.97 37.32
CA GLN A 150 -3.72 -21.53 38.09
C GLN A 150 -4.09 -21.74 39.55
N TYR A 151 -3.32 -22.56 40.24
CA TYR A 151 -3.43 -22.82 41.67
C TYR A 151 -2.04 -22.86 42.32
N LYS A 152 -1.99 -22.75 43.65
CA LYS A 152 -0.73 -22.74 44.39
C LYS A 152 -0.46 -24.11 45.01
N GLN A 153 0.71 -24.69 44.73
CA GLN A 153 1.15 -25.98 45.27
C GLN A 153 2.62 -25.89 45.70
N ASN A 154 2.93 -26.29 46.95
CA ASN A 154 4.27 -26.26 47.53
C ASN A 154 5.03 -24.92 47.33
N GLY A 155 4.32 -23.80 47.45
CA GLY A 155 4.92 -22.47 47.28
C GLY A 155 4.98 -21.96 45.83
N THR A 156 4.69 -22.80 44.84
CA THR A 156 4.76 -22.46 43.41
C THR A 156 3.37 -22.37 42.79
N TRP A 157 3.17 -21.43 41.87
CA TRP A 157 1.94 -21.35 41.08
C TRP A 157 2.04 -22.29 39.87
N VAL A 158 1.00 -23.09 39.65
CA VAL A 158 0.94 -24.10 38.60
C VAL A 158 -0.38 -23.94 37.86
N LEU A 159 -0.35 -24.12 36.54
CA LEU A 159 -1.55 -24.04 35.70
C LEU A 159 -2.46 -25.26 35.92
N TYR A 160 -3.77 -25.05 35.83
CA TYR A 160 -4.72 -26.17 35.73
C TYR A 160 -4.54 -26.94 34.42
N SER A 161 -5.09 -28.17 34.37
CA SER A 161 -5.03 -29.06 33.20
C SER A 161 -5.41 -28.38 31.90
N ASP A 162 -6.44 -27.54 31.93
CA ASP A 162 -7.00 -26.87 30.75
C ASP A 162 -6.07 -25.81 30.15
N TYR A 163 -4.96 -25.51 30.82
CA TYR A 163 -3.99 -24.48 30.44
C TYR A 163 -2.54 -25.01 30.41
N SER A 164 -2.27 -26.19 30.97
CA SER A 164 -0.90 -26.69 31.19
C SER A 164 -0.19 -27.14 29.91
N ASP A 165 -0.94 -27.57 28.89
CA ASP A 165 -0.44 -28.02 27.58
C ASP A 165 -0.34 -26.90 26.52
N LYS A 166 -0.82 -25.69 26.85
CA LYS A 166 -0.86 -24.54 25.92
C LYS A 166 0.46 -23.78 25.77
N GLY A 167 1.55 -24.26 26.39
CA GLY A 167 2.87 -23.64 26.31
C GLY A 167 2.97 -22.27 26.98
N TYR A 168 2.06 -21.91 27.89
CA TYR A 168 2.04 -20.60 28.55
C TYR A 168 3.13 -20.40 29.61
N THR A 169 3.65 -21.47 30.19
CA THR A 169 4.75 -21.39 31.16
C THR A 169 5.91 -22.28 30.76
N SER A 170 7.11 -21.91 31.19
CA SER A 170 8.33 -22.70 31.06
C SER A 170 9.10 -22.69 32.38
N ILE A 171 9.88 -23.73 32.62
CA ILE A 171 10.74 -23.83 33.79
C ILE A 171 12.13 -23.36 33.40
N LYS A 172 12.65 -22.38 34.13
CA LYS A 172 14.03 -21.91 34.02
C LYS A 172 14.85 -22.50 35.15
N GLU A 173 15.94 -23.15 34.79
CA GLU A 173 16.96 -23.60 35.73
C GLU A 173 17.97 -22.48 36.00
N THR A 174 18.28 -22.24 37.27
CA THR A 174 19.33 -21.32 37.69
C THR A 174 20.26 -22.02 38.66
N VAL A 175 21.56 -22.02 38.34
CA VAL A 175 22.62 -22.49 39.23
C VAL A 175 23.05 -21.32 40.10
N LEU A 176 22.86 -21.44 41.41
CA LEU A 176 23.35 -20.45 42.38
C LEU A 176 24.85 -20.60 42.60
N ASP A 177 25.50 -19.56 43.12
CA ASP A 177 26.94 -19.56 43.44
C ASP A 177 27.33 -20.68 44.43
N SER A 178 26.37 -21.17 45.21
CA SER A 178 26.53 -22.31 46.12
C SER A 178 26.51 -23.68 45.42
N GLY A 179 26.35 -23.72 44.09
CA GLY A 179 26.16 -24.95 43.32
C GLY A 179 24.74 -25.54 43.40
N LYS A 180 23.84 -24.90 44.15
CA LYS A 180 22.43 -25.32 44.24
C LYS A 180 21.66 -24.94 42.99
N ILE A 181 20.91 -25.90 42.44
CA ILE A 181 20.01 -25.68 41.31
C ILE A 181 18.63 -25.25 41.82
N VAL A 182 18.08 -24.17 41.26
CA VAL A 182 16.73 -23.66 41.52
C VAL A 182 15.92 -23.65 40.23
N TYR A 183 14.67 -24.07 40.31
CA TYR A 183 13.73 -24.11 39.20
C TYR A 183 12.65 -23.06 39.38
N ASP A 184 12.62 -22.07 38.48
CA ASP A 184 11.61 -21.03 38.47
C ASP A 184 10.60 -21.27 37.35
N ARG A 185 9.31 -21.25 37.66
CA ARG A 185 8.26 -21.24 36.64
C ARG A 185 8.02 -19.81 36.18
N LEU A 186 8.25 -19.55 34.90
CA LEU A 186 8.09 -18.26 34.26
C LEU A 186 7.08 -18.36 33.12
N TRP A 187 6.56 -17.22 32.68
CA TRP A 187 5.66 -17.12 31.55
C TRP A 187 6.45 -17.05 30.24
N THR A 188 6.02 -17.79 29.23
CA THR A 188 6.52 -17.64 27.86
C THR A 188 5.93 -16.37 27.24
N GLY A 189 6.43 -15.93 26.08
CA GLY A 189 5.78 -14.83 25.38
C GLY A 189 4.34 -15.16 24.97
N THR A 190 4.05 -16.41 24.59
CA THR A 190 2.67 -16.89 24.38
C THR A 190 1.82 -16.78 25.64
N GLY A 191 2.37 -17.17 26.80
CA GLY A 191 1.69 -17.01 28.09
C GLY A 191 1.45 -15.55 28.46
N ARG A 192 2.44 -14.67 28.21
CA ARG A 192 2.29 -13.23 28.38
C ARG A 192 1.19 -12.66 27.49
N GLN A 193 1.15 -13.01 26.21
CA GLN A 193 0.11 -12.53 25.29
C GLN A 193 -1.28 -13.01 25.72
N PHE A 194 -1.39 -14.26 26.17
CA PHE A 194 -2.63 -14.78 26.76
C PHE A 194 -3.09 -13.92 27.94
N LEU A 195 -2.19 -13.58 28.87
CA LEU A 195 -2.50 -12.74 30.02
C LEU A 195 -2.87 -11.30 29.63
N ILE A 196 -2.18 -10.71 28.66
CA ILE A 196 -2.49 -9.36 28.14
C ILE A 196 -3.87 -9.32 27.49
N ASN A 197 -4.26 -10.38 26.78
CA ASN A 197 -5.57 -10.42 26.14
C ASN A 197 -6.70 -10.73 27.14
N LEU A 198 -6.37 -11.29 28.30
CA LEU A 198 -7.34 -11.67 29.33
C LEU A 198 -7.78 -10.49 30.22
N PHE A 199 -6.94 -9.46 30.36
CA PHE A 199 -7.14 -8.31 31.24
C PHE A 199 -7.21 -6.99 30.46
#